data_AF-A0A2D4M3A5-F1
#
_entry.id   AF-A0A2D4M3A5-F1
#
_cell.length_a   1.000
_cell.length_b   1.000
_cell.length_c   1.000
_cell.angle_alpha   90.00
_cell.angle_beta   90.00
_cell.angle_gamma   90.00
#
_symmetry.space_group_name_H-M   'P 1'
#
loop_
_entity.id
_entity.type
_entity.pdbx_description
1 polymer ?
#
loop_
_entity_poly.entity_id
_entity_poly.type
_entity_poly.pdbx_seq_one_letter_code
_entity_poly.pdbx_strand_id
1 'polypeptide(L)'
;MPNILDDIIASVVENKIPPNRTSKINVKSEIKEEPKNNRKSISDDNNRLFNHIPHSWICNKHVLWLSDHGNSNNWRLFKECWRQGKVVLVSGIHKKMNASLWKADFISSDFGDLKADLLNCKDSITASGSVKEFWDGFEEISKRQKSKNGETIVLKLKDLPSGDDFKTMMPARYEDLLKSLPLPEYCNPEGKLNLASYLPGFFVRPDLGPRL
;
A
#
# COMPACT_ATOMS: atom_id res chain seq x y z
N MET A 1 32.75 -34.26 18.64
CA MET A 1 32.33 -32.96 18.08
C MET A 1 31.14 -32.50 18.92
N PRO A 2 31.12 -31.27 19.47
CA PRO A 2 29.98 -30.77 20.23
C PRO A 2 28.79 -30.52 19.30
N ASN A 3 27.60 -30.92 19.73
CA ASN A 3 26.39 -30.96 18.93
C ASN A 3 25.62 -29.64 19.11
N ILE A 4 25.79 -28.71 18.17
CA ILE A 4 25.21 -27.34 18.17
C ILE A 4 23.70 -27.30 18.45
N LEU A 5 22.99 -28.40 18.20
CA LEU A 5 21.55 -28.54 18.40
C LEU A 5 21.17 -28.57 19.89
N ASP A 6 22.03 -29.14 20.74
CA ASP A 6 21.77 -29.25 22.18
C ASP A 6 21.92 -27.89 22.87
N ASP A 7 22.83 -27.03 22.40
CA ASP A 7 23.02 -25.66 22.89
C ASP A 7 21.86 -24.73 22.50
N ILE A 8 21.28 -24.94 21.31
CA ILE A 8 20.10 -24.20 20.85
C ILE A 8 18.86 -24.61 21.66
N ILE A 9 18.70 -25.91 21.95
CA ILE A 9 17.59 -26.41 22.78
C ILE A 9 17.71 -25.87 24.21
N ALA A 10 18.92 -25.87 24.79
CA ALA A 10 19.15 -25.29 26.13
C ALA A 10 18.80 -23.79 26.18
N SER A 11 19.19 -23.01 25.15
CA SER A 11 18.91 -21.57 25.08
C SER A 11 17.42 -21.23 24.93
N VAL A 12 16.61 -22.12 24.35
CA VAL A 12 15.16 -21.92 24.16
C VAL A 12 14.36 -22.36 25.39
N VAL A 13 14.86 -23.33 26.17
CA VAL A 13 14.20 -23.82 27.39
C VAL A 13 14.31 -22.80 28.55
N GLU A 14 15.36 -21.98 28.60
CA GLU A 14 15.53 -20.94 29.65
C GLU A 14 14.63 -19.70 29.45
N ASN A 15 14.13 -19.44 28.23
CA ASN A 15 13.32 -18.25 27.93
C ASN A 15 11.80 -18.49 27.94
N LYS A 16 11.30 -19.30 28.89
CA LYS A 16 9.86 -19.38 29.16
C LYS A 16 9.39 -18.22 30.03
N ILE A 17 8.65 -17.29 29.43
CA ILE A 17 7.85 -16.28 30.13
C ILE A 17 6.74 -17.00 30.95
N PRO A 18 6.66 -16.83 32.28
CA PRO A 18 5.56 -17.39 33.05
C PRO A 18 4.28 -16.52 32.96
N PRO A 19 3.08 -17.12 33.03
CA PRO A 19 1.82 -16.40 32.90
C PRO A 19 1.38 -15.73 34.20
N ASN A 20 0.95 -14.47 34.08
CA ASN A 20 0.00 -13.73 34.95
C ASN A 20 0.12 -13.81 36.48
N ARG A 21 0.52 -12.71 37.12
CA ARG A 21 0.01 -12.29 38.44
C ARG A 21 -0.20 -10.78 38.53
N THR A 22 -1.40 -10.40 38.92
CA THR A 22 -1.88 -9.06 39.28
C THR A 22 -1.26 -8.58 40.61
N SER A 23 -0.85 -7.31 40.69
CA SER A 23 -0.98 -6.47 41.91
C SER A 23 -0.52 -5.03 41.64
N LYS A 24 -1.28 -4.09 42.22
CA LYS A 24 -1.13 -2.64 42.11
C LYS A 24 -0.07 -2.09 43.09
N ILE A 25 0.72 -1.12 42.61
CA ILE A 25 1.33 0.05 43.29
C ILE A 25 2.38 -0.23 44.39
N ASN A 26 3.64 0.16 44.17
CA ASN A 26 4.28 1.29 44.88
C ASN A 26 5.60 1.76 44.22
N VAL A 27 5.87 3.06 44.37
CA VAL A 27 6.92 3.87 43.73
C VAL A 27 8.31 3.59 44.30
N LYS A 28 9.33 3.43 43.44
CA LYS A 28 10.67 4.03 43.63
C LYS A 28 11.46 4.07 42.32
N SER A 29 12.04 5.24 42.10
CA SER A 29 12.74 5.74 40.93
C SER A 29 14.16 5.18 40.79
N GLU A 30 14.48 4.58 39.63
CA GLU A 30 15.85 4.51 39.13
C GLU A 30 15.86 4.77 37.63
N ILE A 31 16.53 5.86 37.26
CA ILE A 31 16.75 6.33 35.89
C ILE A 31 17.79 5.38 35.26
N LYS A 32 17.38 4.55 34.31
CA LYS A 32 18.28 3.92 33.34
C LYS A 32 18.07 4.61 31.99
N GLU A 33 19.13 5.29 31.53
CA GLU A 33 19.20 5.94 30.23
C GLU A 33 18.96 4.92 29.11
N GLU A 34 17.84 5.07 28.39
CA GLU A 34 17.66 4.46 27.08
C GLU A 34 18.52 5.20 26.04
N PRO A 35 19.06 4.50 25.03
CA PRO A 35 19.85 5.13 23.99
C PRO A 35 18.95 6.07 23.20
N LYS A 36 19.24 7.38 23.28
CA LYS A 36 18.59 8.42 22.48
C LYS A 36 18.74 8.08 21.01
N ASN A 37 17.68 7.52 20.42
CA ASN A 37 17.51 7.44 18.98
C ASN A 37 17.38 8.88 18.48
N ASN A 38 18.51 9.46 18.07
CA ASN A 38 18.63 10.80 17.50
C ASN A 38 17.93 10.82 16.12
N ARG A 39 16.60 10.76 16.11
CA ARG A 39 15.79 11.08 14.93
C ARG A 39 15.86 12.59 14.75
N LYS A 40 16.94 13.07 14.12
CA LYS A 40 17.00 14.45 13.62
C LYS A 40 15.80 14.63 12.70
N SER A 41 14.82 15.41 13.17
CA SER A 41 13.79 15.99 12.30
C SER A 41 14.51 16.65 11.13
N ILE A 42 13.94 16.53 9.92
CA ILE A 42 14.44 17.22 8.71
C ILE A 42 14.77 18.67 9.09
N SER A 43 16.06 18.97 9.28
CA SER A 43 16.57 20.30 9.57
C SER A 43 16.58 21.10 8.28
N ASP A 44 16.64 22.42 8.39
CA ASP A 44 16.68 23.34 7.24
C ASP A 44 17.87 23.05 6.28
N ASP A 45 18.91 22.34 6.75
CA ASP A 45 20.04 21.88 5.93
C ASP A 45 19.63 20.85 4.86
N ASN A 46 18.66 19.96 5.15
CA ASN A 46 18.18 18.98 4.18
C ASN A 46 17.38 19.65 3.06
N ASN A 47 16.70 20.76 3.33
CA ASN A 47 16.00 21.51 2.27
C ASN A 47 16.99 21.93 1.18
N ARG A 48 18.18 22.44 1.55
CA ARG A 48 19.21 22.85 0.56
C ARG A 48 19.67 21.70 -0.34
N LEU A 49 19.81 20.50 0.21
CA LEU A 49 20.22 19.30 -0.53
C LEU A 49 19.19 18.87 -1.60
N PHE A 50 17.90 19.16 -1.38
CA PHE A 50 16.81 18.70 -2.24
C PHE A 50 16.10 19.83 -2.99
N ASN A 51 16.67 21.03 -3.05
CA ASN A 51 16.10 22.18 -3.77
C ASN A 51 15.80 21.92 -5.26
N HIS A 52 16.49 20.96 -5.89
CA HIS A 52 16.30 20.57 -7.29
C HIS A 52 15.16 19.55 -7.50
N ILE A 53 14.52 19.09 -6.42
CA ILE A 53 13.39 18.17 -6.45
C ILE A 53 12.13 18.98 -6.20
N PRO A 54 11.21 19.13 -7.18
CA PRO A 54 9.94 19.84 -6.96
C PRO A 54 9.08 19.14 -5.91
N HIS A 55 8.91 19.77 -4.75
CA HIS A 55 8.14 19.21 -3.65
C HIS A 55 7.51 20.29 -2.76
N SER A 56 6.57 19.86 -1.93
CA SER A 56 5.92 20.66 -0.92
C SER A 56 5.54 19.78 0.28
N TRP A 57 5.09 20.41 1.36
CA TRP A 57 4.71 19.73 2.59
C TRP A 57 3.23 19.99 2.91
N ILE A 58 2.50 18.93 3.24
CA ILE A 58 1.08 18.97 3.60
C ILE A 58 0.92 18.44 5.04
N CYS A 59 -0.21 18.71 5.68
CA CYS A 59 -0.56 18.24 7.03
C CYS A 59 0.54 18.58 8.05
N ASN A 60 0.88 19.86 8.20
CA ASN A 60 1.92 20.31 9.13
C ASN A 60 3.27 19.57 8.97
N LYS A 61 3.70 19.34 7.73
CA LYS A 61 4.96 18.63 7.37
C LYS A 61 5.00 17.13 7.70
N HIS A 62 3.83 16.50 7.87
CA HIS A 62 3.73 15.04 8.01
C HIS A 62 3.65 14.31 6.66
N VAL A 63 3.19 14.98 5.61
CA VAL A 63 3.10 14.40 4.26
C VAL A 63 4.06 15.15 3.35
N LEU A 64 5.03 14.43 2.78
CA LEU A 64 5.84 14.94 1.67
C LEU A 64 5.01 14.84 0.39
N TRP A 65 4.86 15.92 -0.35
CA TRP A 65 4.25 15.92 -1.67
C TRP A 65 5.32 16.16 -2.74
N LEU A 66 5.59 15.14 -3.56
CA LEU A 66 6.40 15.24 -4.77
C LEU A 66 5.50 15.65 -5.94
N SER A 67 5.67 16.88 -6.42
CA SER A 67 4.75 17.49 -7.40
C SER A 67 5.09 17.13 -8.85
N ASP A 68 6.33 16.73 -9.11
CA ASP A 68 6.80 16.30 -10.44
C ASP A 68 7.09 14.79 -10.45
N HIS A 69 6.13 14.00 -10.92
CA HIS A 69 6.25 12.56 -11.14
C HIS A 69 7.29 12.14 -12.20
N GLY A 70 7.80 13.07 -13.00
CA GLY A 70 8.84 12.84 -14.01
C GLY A 70 10.26 12.91 -13.46
N ASN A 71 10.46 13.53 -12.29
CA ASN A 71 11.79 13.77 -11.74
C ASN A 71 12.47 12.47 -11.25
N SER A 72 13.57 12.10 -11.87
CA SER A 72 14.34 10.89 -11.56
C SER A 72 15.09 10.94 -10.22
N ASN A 73 15.17 12.09 -9.55
CA ASN A 73 15.80 12.23 -8.25
C ASN A 73 14.82 12.13 -7.08
N ASN A 74 13.51 11.99 -7.35
CA ASN A 74 12.46 11.88 -6.33
C ASN A 74 12.74 10.84 -5.24
N TRP A 75 13.32 9.69 -5.63
CA TRP A 75 13.63 8.60 -4.70
C TRP A 75 14.60 8.99 -3.58
N ARG A 76 15.46 10.00 -3.79
CA ARG A 76 16.45 10.46 -2.80
C ARG A 76 15.77 11.14 -1.63
N LEU A 77 14.87 12.09 -1.89
CA LEU A 77 14.10 12.77 -0.85
C LEU A 77 13.06 11.84 -0.23
N PHE A 78 12.41 11.01 -1.05
CA PHE A 78 11.50 9.95 -0.58
C PHE A 78 12.19 9.06 0.45
N LYS A 79 13.40 8.56 0.17
CA LYS A 79 14.16 7.68 1.07
C LYS A 79 14.33 8.27 2.47
N GLU A 80 14.67 9.56 2.56
CA GLU A 80 14.86 10.22 3.85
C GLU A 80 13.55 10.37 4.64
N CYS A 81 12.44 10.63 3.96
CA CYS A 81 11.12 10.77 4.58
C CYS A 81 10.56 9.41 4.99
N TRP A 82 10.69 8.41 4.11
CA TRP A 82 10.20 7.05 4.32
C TRP A 82 10.94 6.38 5.49
N ARG A 83 12.25 6.61 5.64
CA ARG A 83 13.03 6.16 6.80
C ARG A 83 12.48 6.68 8.14
N GLN A 84 11.82 7.84 8.12
CA GLN A 84 11.19 8.44 9.30
C GLN A 84 9.73 7.99 9.49
N GLY A 85 9.21 7.10 8.63
CA GLY A 85 7.81 6.68 8.64
C GLY A 85 6.83 7.75 8.17
N LYS A 86 7.30 8.76 7.43
CA LYS A 86 6.43 9.79 6.86
C LYS A 86 5.71 9.28 5.61
N VAL A 87 4.48 9.76 5.41
CA VAL A 87 3.70 9.49 4.21
C VAL A 87 4.22 10.34 3.06
N VAL A 88 4.25 9.77 1.86
CA VAL A 88 4.64 10.47 0.63
C VAL A 88 3.53 10.37 -0.40
N LEU A 89 3.17 11.52 -0.96
CA LEU A 89 2.23 11.67 -2.07
C LEU A 89 3.01 12.04 -3.33
N VAL A 90 2.75 11.35 -4.44
CA VAL A 90 3.28 11.70 -5.76
C VAL A 90 2.13 12.04 -6.69
N SER A 91 2.07 13.28 -7.19
CA SER A 91 0.98 13.75 -8.05
C SER A 91 1.31 13.66 -9.53
N GLY A 92 0.27 13.53 -10.37
CA GLY A 92 0.40 13.64 -11.83
C GLY A 92 0.68 12.33 -12.57
N ILE A 93 0.61 11.18 -11.89
CA ILE A 93 0.87 9.86 -12.50
C ILE A 93 -0.05 9.56 -13.69
N HIS A 94 -1.30 10.03 -13.66
CA HIS A 94 -2.24 9.92 -14.78
C HIS A 94 -1.71 10.52 -16.09
N LYS A 95 -0.73 11.44 -16.06
CA LYS A 95 -0.11 12.01 -17.27
C LYS A 95 0.86 11.03 -17.96
N LYS A 96 1.31 9.98 -17.27
CA LYS A 96 2.11 8.88 -17.83
C LYS A 96 1.26 7.70 -18.31
N MET A 97 0.04 7.59 -17.81
CA MET A 97 -0.86 6.48 -18.07
C MET A 97 -1.70 6.70 -19.32
N ASN A 98 -2.06 5.63 -19.99
CA ASN A 98 -3.03 5.68 -21.08
C ASN A 98 -4.45 5.82 -20.54
N ALA A 99 -4.96 7.05 -20.51
CA ALA A 99 -6.26 7.37 -19.92
C ALA A 99 -7.44 6.55 -20.47
N SER A 100 -7.41 6.09 -21.74
CA SER A 100 -8.53 5.31 -22.29
C SER A 100 -8.68 3.94 -21.63
N LEU A 101 -7.57 3.31 -21.23
CA LEU A 101 -7.58 1.99 -20.59
C LEU A 101 -8.29 2.01 -19.22
N TRP A 102 -8.27 3.15 -18.53
CA TRP A 102 -8.73 3.26 -17.13
C TRP A 102 -10.13 3.86 -16.98
N LYS A 103 -10.85 4.08 -18.09
CA LYS A 103 -12.24 4.54 -18.06
C LYS A 103 -13.20 3.41 -17.67
N ALA A 104 -14.23 3.76 -16.90
CA ALA A 104 -15.29 2.84 -16.47
C ALA A 104 -15.91 2.06 -17.64
N ASP A 105 -16.28 2.75 -18.74
CA ASP A 105 -16.90 2.12 -19.91
C ASP A 105 -16.01 1.05 -20.55
N PHE A 106 -14.70 1.29 -20.63
CA PHE A 106 -13.76 0.32 -21.20
C PHE A 106 -13.56 -0.87 -20.27
N ILE A 107 -13.46 -0.65 -18.96
CA ILE A 107 -13.38 -1.74 -17.98
C ILE A 107 -14.68 -2.56 -18.00
N SER A 108 -15.84 -1.91 -18.10
CA SER A 108 -17.13 -2.58 -18.23
C SER A 108 -17.26 -3.36 -19.52
N SER A 109 -16.73 -2.86 -20.63
CA SER A 109 -16.76 -3.58 -21.91
C SER A 109 -15.90 -4.83 -21.88
N ASP A 110 -14.75 -4.78 -21.21
CA ASP A 110 -13.80 -5.90 -21.14
C ASP A 110 -14.26 -6.98 -20.15
N PHE A 111 -14.92 -6.59 -19.04
CA PHE A 111 -15.18 -7.48 -17.90
C PHE A 111 -16.66 -7.54 -17.45
N GLY A 112 -17.56 -6.86 -18.15
CA GLY A 112 -18.96 -6.70 -17.73
C GLY A 112 -19.74 -8.01 -17.60
N ASP A 113 -19.39 -9.01 -18.42
CA ASP A 113 -20.02 -10.33 -18.40
C ASP A 113 -19.64 -11.17 -17.18
N LEU A 114 -18.65 -10.73 -16.40
CA LEU A 114 -18.25 -11.42 -15.18
C LEU A 114 -19.24 -11.15 -14.04
N LYS A 115 -19.29 -12.11 -13.11
CA LYS A 115 -19.86 -11.90 -11.79
C LYS A 115 -18.75 -11.65 -10.79
N ALA A 116 -19.01 -10.76 -9.83
CA ALA A 116 -18.06 -10.37 -8.82
C ALA A 116 -18.75 -10.17 -7.47
N ASP A 117 -17.94 -10.17 -6.41
CA ASP A 117 -18.39 -9.78 -5.08
C ASP A 117 -18.56 -8.26 -5.03
N LEU A 118 -19.79 -7.83 -4.78
CA LEU A 118 -20.15 -6.43 -4.55
C LEU A 118 -20.43 -6.24 -3.06
N LEU A 119 -19.69 -5.32 -2.44
CA LEU A 119 -19.84 -4.95 -1.04
C LEU A 119 -20.74 -3.72 -0.94
N ASN A 120 -21.82 -3.80 -0.17
CA ASN A 120 -22.55 -2.62 0.25
C ASN A 120 -21.77 -1.88 1.34
N CYS A 121 -21.34 -0.65 1.04
CA CYS A 121 -20.53 0.15 1.95
C CYS A 121 -21.27 0.61 3.21
N LYS A 122 -22.60 0.53 3.25
CA LYS A 122 -23.43 0.95 4.39
C LYS A 122 -23.47 -0.10 5.49
N ASP A 123 -23.66 -1.37 5.13
CA ASP A 123 -23.88 -2.48 6.08
C ASP A 123 -22.78 -3.55 6.01
N SER A 124 -21.80 -3.39 5.12
CA SER A 124 -20.72 -4.35 4.87
C SER A 124 -21.19 -5.73 4.39
N ILE A 125 -22.43 -5.85 3.88
CA ILE A 125 -22.93 -7.09 3.31
C ILE A 125 -22.34 -7.26 1.91
N THR A 126 -21.78 -8.44 1.65
CA THR A 126 -21.25 -8.81 0.34
C THR A 126 -22.22 -9.75 -0.37
N ALA A 127 -22.47 -9.49 -1.65
CA ALA A 127 -23.28 -10.36 -2.50
C ALA A 127 -22.65 -10.48 -3.89
N SER A 128 -22.82 -11.63 -4.53
CA SER A 128 -22.40 -11.81 -5.93
C SER A 128 -23.34 -11.02 -6.85
N GLY A 129 -22.77 -10.17 -7.69
CA GLY A 129 -23.50 -9.30 -8.62
C GLY A 129 -22.82 -9.18 -9.98
N SER A 130 -23.49 -8.53 -10.93
CA SER A 130 -22.95 -8.28 -12.27
C SER A 130 -21.92 -7.14 -12.24
N VAL A 131 -20.76 -7.36 -12.84
CA VAL A 131 -19.74 -6.32 -13.04
C VAL A 131 -20.28 -5.22 -13.95
N LYS A 132 -21.04 -5.57 -14.99
CA LYS A 132 -21.68 -4.60 -15.88
C LYS A 132 -22.63 -3.68 -15.12
N GLU A 133 -23.52 -4.21 -14.27
CA GLU A 133 -24.46 -3.38 -13.50
C GLU A 133 -23.73 -2.42 -12.56
N PHE A 134 -22.61 -2.85 -11.96
CA PHE A 134 -21.77 -1.98 -11.14
C PHE A 134 -21.23 -0.80 -11.95
N TRP A 135 -20.67 -1.06 -13.13
CA TRP A 135 -20.08 -0.02 -13.97
C TRP A 135 -21.12 0.87 -14.66
N ASP A 136 -22.24 0.32 -15.10
CA ASP A 136 -23.38 1.07 -15.65
C ASP A 136 -23.90 2.11 -14.63
N GLY A 137 -23.85 1.77 -13.33
CA GLY A 137 -24.23 2.66 -12.23
C GLY A 137 -23.09 3.53 -11.67
N PHE A 138 -21.87 3.44 -12.21
CA PHE A 138 -20.69 4.12 -11.63
C PHE A 138 -20.89 5.64 -11.59
N GLU A 139 -21.24 6.24 -12.73
CA GLU A 139 -21.54 7.67 -12.86
C GLU A 139 -23.04 7.97 -12.94
N GLU A 140 -23.88 6.97 -13.23
CA GLU A 140 -25.33 7.14 -13.37
C GLU A 140 -26.11 6.60 -12.16
N ILE A 141 -26.48 7.51 -11.25
CA ILE A 141 -27.19 7.16 -9.99
C ILE A 141 -28.52 6.43 -10.25
N SER A 142 -29.22 6.76 -11.34
CA SER A 142 -30.50 6.14 -11.71
C SER A 142 -30.36 4.65 -12.08
N LYS A 143 -29.18 4.21 -12.55
CA LYS A 143 -28.88 2.83 -12.91
C LYS A 143 -28.36 1.99 -11.73
N ARG A 144 -28.09 2.61 -10.58
CA ARG A 144 -27.60 1.90 -9.40
C ARG A 144 -28.69 1.03 -8.76
N GLN A 145 -28.26 -0.09 -8.19
CA GLN A 145 -29.10 -0.98 -7.40
C GLN A 145 -29.75 -0.24 -6.22
N LYS A 146 -31.00 -0.60 -5.92
CA LYS A 146 -31.78 -0.02 -4.82
C LYS A 146 -32.00 -1.06 -3.73
N SER A 147 -31.98 -0.60 -2.48
CA SER A 147 -32.35 -1.40 -1.32
C SER A 147 -33.87 -1.65 -1.29
N LYS A 148 -34.31 -2.52 -0.39
CA LYS A 148 -35.75 -2.81 -0.16
C LYS A 148 -36.56 -1.55 0.19
N ASN A 149 -35.91 -0.53 0.75
CA ASN A 149 -36.55 0.73 1.14
C ASN A 149 -36.52 1.78 0.01
N GLY A 150 -36.02 1.41 -1.18
CA GLY A 150 -35.93 2.29 -2.34
C GLY A 150 -34.68 3.18 -2.39
N GLU A 151 -33.85 3.18 -1.34
CA GLU A 151 -32.59 3.93 -1.30
C GLU A 151 -31.55 3.33 -2.25
N THR A 152 -30.85 4.17 -3.02
CA THR A 152 -29.72 3.76 -3.85
C THR A 152 -28.55 3.27 -3.00
N ILE A 153 -27.97 2.15 -3.38
CA ILE A 153 -26.87 1.51 -2.64
C ILE A 153 -25.52 2.08 -3.12
N VAL A 154 -24.59 2.27 -2.17
CA VAL A 154 -23.19 2.57 -2.46
C VAL A 154 -22.41 1.26 -2.44
N LEU A 155 -21.95 0.83 -3.61
CA LEU A 155 -21.27 -0.44 -3.80
C LEU A 155 -19.76 -0.25 -3.94
N LYS A 156 -19.00 -1.23 -3.48
CA LYS A 156 -17.59 -1.43 -3.81
C LYS A 156 -17.45 -2.77 -4.54
N LEU A 157 -16.88 -2.74 -5.75
CA LEU A 157 -16.43 -3.94 -6.45
C LEU A 157 -15.20 -4.50 -5.74
N LYS A 158 -15.22 -5.77 -5.36
CA LYS A 158 -14.15 -6.36 -4.55
C LYS A 158 -13.15 -7.14 -5.41
N ASP A 159 -11.89 -6.67 -5.38
CA ASP A 159 -10.66 -7.39 -5.76
C ASP A 159 -10.77 -8.13 -7.11
N LEU A 160 -11.33 -7.49 -8.14
CA LEU A 160 -11.50 -8.09 -9.47
C LEU A 160 -10.90 -7.21 -10.58
N PRO A 161 -9.83 -7.65 -11.25
CA PRO A 161 -8.93 -8.77 -10.93
C PRO A 161 -7.87 -8.40 -9.88
N SER A 162 -7.26 -9.40 -9.25
CA SER A 162 -6.18 -9.24 -8.27
C SER A 162 -4.98 -10.12 -8.58
N GLY A 163 -3.78 -9.73 -8.16
CA GLY A 163 -2.63 -10.65 -8.18
C GLY A 163 -2.20 -11.04 -9.60
N ASP A 164 -1.93 -12.33 -9.80
CA ASP A 164 -1.57 -12.91 -11.10
C ASP A 164 -2.73 -12.87 -12.12
N ASP A 165 -3.98 -12.86 -11.64
CA ASP A 165 -5.16 -12.71 -12.50
C ASP A 165 -5.21 -11.32 -13.13
N PHE A 166 -4.73 -10.28 -12.45
CA PHE A 166 -4.68 -8.94 -13.04
C PHE A 166 -3.75 -8.91 -14.26
N LYS A 167 -2.56 -9.51 -14.15
CA LYS A 167 -1.61 -9.58 -15.27
C LYS A 167 -2.19 -10.38 -16.45
N THR A 168 -2.89 -11.48 -16.16
CA THR A 168 -3.42 -12.39 -17.17
C THR A 168 -4.68 -11.84 -17.84
N MET A 169 -5.59 -11.24 -17.07
CA MET A 169 -6.86 -10.70 -17.55
C MET A 169 -6.75 -9.29 -18.13
N MET A 170 -5.82 -8.47 -17.62
CA MET A 170 -5.65 -7.07 -18.02
C MET A 170 -4.20 -6.76 -18.45
N PRO A 171 -3.60 -7.48 -19.41
CA PRO A 171 -2.19 -7.35 -19.75
C PRO A 171 -1.80 -5.93 -20.17
N ALA A 172 -2.65 -5.26 -20.97
CA ALA A 172 -2.40 -3.87 -21.39
C ALA A 172 -2.40 -2.88 -20.21
N ARG A 173 -3.32 -3.02 -19.25
CA ARG A 173 -3.37 -2.18 -18.04
C ARG A 173 -2.22 -2.50 -17.10
N TYR A 174 -1.84 -3.78 -16.99
CA TYR A 174 -0.70 -4.21 -16.19
C TYR A 174 0.60 -3.56 -16.69
N GLU A 175 0.84 -3.60 -18.00
CA GLU A 175 1.99 -2.91 -18.59
C GLU A 175 1.95 -1.40 -18.42
N ASP A 176 0.80 -0.77 -18.67
CA ASP A 176 0.63 0.69 -18.52
C ASP A 176 0.88 1.14 -17.08
N LEU A 177 0.36 0.39 -16.10
CA LEU A 177 0.59 0.63 -14.69
C LEU A 177 2.07 0.51 -14.32
N LEU A 178 2.71 -0.62 -14.66
CA LEU A 178 4.11 -0.86 -14.29
C LEU A 178 5.07 0.19 -14.89
N LYS A 179 4.83 0.62 -16.13
CA LYS A 179 5.60 1.68 -16.80
C LYS A 179 5.36 3.06 -16.15
N SER A 180 4.23 3.25 -15.48
CA SER A 180 3.80 4.53 -14.91
C SER A 180 4.08 4.68 -13.41
N LEU A 181 4.48 3.61 -12.71
CA LEU A 181 4.70 3.62 -11.26
C LEU A 181 5.66 4.77 -10.84
N PRO A 182 5.29 5.58 -9.83
CA PRO A 182 6.23 6.54 -9.25
C PRO A 182 7.35 5.81 -8.53
N LEU A 183 8.49 6.48 -8.33
CA LEU A 183 9.59 5.97 -7.53
C LEU A 183 9.98 4.53 -7.96
N PRO A 184 10.28 4.30 -9.25
CA PRO A 184 10.44 2.96 -9.81
C PRO A 184 11.55 2.16 -9.13
N GLU A 185 12.53 2.81 -8.51
CA GLU A 185 13.54 2.14 -7.71
C GLU A 185 12.95 1.32 -6.56
N TYR A 186 11.80 1.73 -6.03
CA TYR A 186 11.10 1.10 -4.90
C TYR A 186 9.82 0.37 -5.32
N CYS A 187 9.02 0.96 -6.22
CA CYS A 187 7.69 0.46 -6.52
C CYS A 187 7.66 -0.53 -7.69
N ASN A 188 8.60 -0.42 -8.64
CA ASN A 188 8.65 -1.36 -9.76
C ASN A 188 9.21 -2.72 -9.27
N PRO A 189 8.65 -3.87 -9.71
CA PRO A 189 9.20 -5.19 -9.40
C PRO A 189 10.68 -5.37 -9.77
N GLU A 190 11.18 -4.65 -10.79
CA GLU A 190 12.58 -4.65 -11.24
C GLU A 190 13.42 -3.53 -10.57
N GLY A 191 12.82 -2.80 -9.63
CA GLY A 191 13.46 -1.71 -8.92
C GLY A 191 14.60 -2.20 -8.04
N LYS A 192 15.78 -1.58 -8.17
CA LYS A 192 16.99 -1.91 -7.40
C LYS A 192 16.85 -1.83 -5.87
N LEU A 193 15.82 -1.18 -5.35
CA LEU A 193 15.51 -1.09 -3.91
C LEU A 193 14.22 -1.84 -3.53
N ASN A 194 13.60 -2.55 -4.46
CA ASN A 194 12.43 -3.38 -4.22
C ASN A 194 12.84 -4.81 -3.87
N LEU A 195 12.96 -5.11 -2.59
CA LEU A 195 13.40 -6.43 -2.11
C LEU A 195 12.41 -7.57 -2.44
N ALA A 196 11.15 -7.25 -2.72
CA ALA A 196 10.09 -8.21 -3.00
C ALA A 196 10.48 -9.28 -4.02
N SER A 197 11.13 -8.88 -5.11
CA SER A 197 11.53 -9.76 -6.22
C SER A 197 12.85 -10.49 -5.96
N TYR A 198 13.66 -10.04 -5.00
CA TYR A 198 14.99 -10.58 -4.70
C TYR A 198 15.03 -11.47 -3.46
N LEU A 199 13.99 -11.42 -2.63
CA LEU A 199 13.92 -12.26 -1.43
C LEU A 199 13.70 -13.73 -1.81
N PRO A 200 14.46 -14.66 -1.18
CA PRO A 200 14.22 -16.09 -1.30
C PRO A 200 12.77 -16.47 -0.97
N GLY A 201 12.26 -17.54 -1.58
CA GLY A 201 10.86 -17.96 -1.42
C GLY A 201 10.45 -18.41 -0.01
N PHE A 202 11.42 -18.61 0.91
CA PHE A 202 11.13 -18.91 2.32
C PHE A 202 10.74 -17.66 3.14
N PHE A 203 10.97 -16.46 2.61
CA PHE A 203 10.37 -15.25 3.17
C PHE A 203 8.89 -15.21 2.78
N VAL A 204 8.03 -14.85 3.73
CA VAL A 204 6.63 -14.54 3.45
C VAL A 204 6.61 -13.32 2.52
N ARG A 205 6.39 -13.57 1.23
CA ARG A 205 6.20 -12.49 0.26
C ARG A 205 4.85 -11.85 0.53
N PRO A 206 4.76 -10.51 0.61
CA PRO A 206 3.46 -9.87 0.55
C PRO A 206 2.77 -10.24 -0.76
N ASP A 207 1.44 -10.20 -0.78
CA ASP A 207 0.69 -10.29 -2.03
C ASP A 207 0.96 -9.02 -2.86
N LEU A 208 1.84 -9.16 -3.86
CA LEU A 208 2.56 -8.08 -4.56
C LEU A 208 1.95 -7.72 -5.91
N GLY A 209 0.83 -8.34 -6.30
CA GLY A 209 0.16 -7.97 -7.53
C GLY A 209 -0.69 -6.71 -7.39
N PRO A 210 -0.91 -5.97 -8.49
CA PRO A 210 -1.91 -4.93 -8.50
C PRO A 210 -3.29 -5.51 -8.18
N ARG A 211 -4.10 -4.71 -7.49
CA ARG A 211 -5.49 -4.99 -7.18
C ARG A 211 -6.32 -3.81 -7.66
N LEU A 212 -7.36 -4.07 -8.45
CA LEU A 212 -8.33 -3.07 -8.86
C LEU A 212 -9.46 -2.97 -7.84
#